data_AF-A0A1V5J1V1-F1
#
_entry.id   AF-A0A1V5J1V1-F1
#
_cell.length_a   1.000
_cell.length_b   1.000
_cell.length_c   1.000
_cell.angle_alpha   90.00
_cell.angle_beta   90.00
_cell.angle_gamma   90.00
#
_symmetry.space_group_name_H-M   'P 1'
#
loop_
_entity.id
_entity.type
_entity.pdbx_description
1 polymer ?
#
loop_
_entity_poly.entity_id
_entity_poly.type
_entity_poly.pdbx_seq_one_letter_code
_entity_poly.pdbx_strand_id
1 'polypeptide(L)'
;MITANRSIGTMSLSKLLCVVFIPTSILTIVYVIVGFMQDTIPSLLLFFLCATFILFPIEIGIVMYASKGEYGRCSLESSFSRHSEMSWWRILLYGSVLFAFSGIVSVTIAPLENNLFAPISDRLAQITPAYFDWSNIERMKQYPKGILLLTCVGYFVLNVIVGPIVEELFFRGYLTAKISRFGDLAPLIITILFSLYHFWLPFNNLFRIAVFLPAALVAWKKNNIYISIVFHCLCNLLSTVRFIASVYCG
;
A
#
# COMPACT_ATOMS: atom_id res chain seq x y z
N MET A 1 5.63 -32.59 10.39
CA MET A 1 4.90 -32.81 9.12
C MET A 1 5.80 -32.27 8.00
N ILE A 2 6.32 -33.16 7.15
CA ILE A 2 7.29 -32.81 6.10
C ILE A 2 6.51 -32.02 5.03
N THR A 3 6.69 -30.70 5.00
CA THR A 3 6.19 -29.87 3.90
C THR A 3 6.89 -30.32 2.62
N ALA A 4 6.13 -30.96 1.74
CA ALA A 4 6.57 -31.27 0.40
C ALA A 4 7.15 -30.00 -0.22
N ASN A 5 8.44 -30.04 -0.58
CA ASN A 5 9.15 -28.98 -1.24
C ASN A 5 8.64 -28.87 -2.69
N ARG A 6 7.41 -28.40 -2.87
CA ARG A 6 6.84 -28.08 -4.17
C ARG A 6 7.44 -26.74 -4.59
N SER A 7 8.10 -26.71 -5.75
CA SER A 7 8.81 -25.53 -6.20
C SER A 7 7.85 -24.35 -6.32
N ILE A 8 8.09 -23.30 -5.55
CA ILE A 8 7.40 -22.02 -5.72
C ILE A 8 7.81 -21.52 -7.11
N GLY A 9 6.88 -21.57 -8.07
CA GLY A 9 7.17 -21.18 -9.45
C GLY A 9 7.78 -19.76 -9.49
N THR A 10 8.81 -19.55 -10.29
CA THR A 10 9.50 -18.26 -10.35
C THR A 10 8.84 -17.30 -11.35
N MET A 11 8.90 -15.99 -11.10
CA MET A 11 8.33 -14.97 -11.98
C MET A 11 9.42 -14.17 -12.69
N SER A 12 9.31 -13.97 -14.01
CA SER A 12 10.22 -13.08 -14.75
C SER A 12 10.04 -11.62 -14.32
N LEU A 13 11.08 -10.79 -14.47
CA LEU A 13 10.98 -9.36 -14.11
C LEU A 13 9.94 -8.63 -14.97
N SER A 14 9.83 -8.94 -16.26
CA SER A 14 8.81 -8.33 -17.12
C SER A 14 7.40 -8.65 -16.65
N LYS A 15 7.13 -9.91 -16.26
CA LYS A 15 5.83 -10.30 -15.71
C LYS A 15 5.56 -9.61 -14.38
N LEU A 16 6.57 -9.48 -13.52
CA LEU A 16 6.48 -8.74 -12.26
C LEU A 16 6.07 -7.28 -12.50
N LEU A 17 6.74 -6.59 -13.42
CA LEU A 17 6.43 -5.21 -13.77
C LEU A 17 4.98 -5.08 -14.27
N CYS A 18 4.53 -5.96 -15.16
CA CYS A 18 3.15 -5.94 -15.66
C CYS A 18 2.13 -6.16 -14.53
N VAL A 19 2.36 -7.16 -13.68
CA VAL A 19 1.47 -7.52 -12.58
C VAL A 19 1.35 -6.39 -11.54
N VAL A 20 2.43 -5.62 -11.32
CA VAL A 20 2.41 -4.45 -10.43
C VAL A 20 1.78 -3.24 -11.10
N PHE A 21 2.21 -2.88 -12.31
CA PHE A 21 1.89 -1.57 -12.88
C PHE A 21 0.59 -1.53 -13.69
N ILE A 22 0.13 -2.64 -14.27
CA ILE A 22 -1.14 -2.65 -15.02
C ILE A 22 -2.33 -2.34 -14.09
N PRO A 23 -2.51 -3.00 -12.93
CA PRO A 23 -3.66 -2.74 -12.07
C PRO A 23 -3.71 -1.30 -11.55
N THR A 24 -2.58 -0.76 -11.09
CA THR A 24 -2.50 0.64 -10.63
C THR A 24 -2.70 1.65 -11.75
N SER A 25 -2.24 1.35 -12.98
CA SER A 25 -2.52 2.20 -14.15
C SER A 25 -4.02 2.26 -14.43
N ILE A 26 -4.70 1.11 -14.43
CA ILE A 26 -6.15 1.03 -14.64
C ILE A 26 -6.88 1.80 -13.53
N LEU A 27 -6.53 1.57 -12.27
CA LEU A 27 -7.08 2.31 -11.13
C LEU A 27 -6.93 3.83 -11.33
N THR A 28 -5.71 4.28 -11.61
CA THR A 28 -5.39 5.71 -11.70
C THR A 28 -6.12 6.37 -12.87
N ILE A 29 -6.18 5.72 -14.03
CA ILE A 29 -6.90 6.21 -15.21
C ILE A 29 -8.39 6.34 -14.89
N VAL A 30 -9.01 5.31 -14.31
CA VAL A 30 -10.44 5.35 -13.97
C VAL A 30 -10.72 6.41 -12.92
N TYR A 31 -9.91 6.47 -11.86
CA TYR A 31 -10.01 7.48 -10.81
C TYR A 31 -9.95 8.90 -11.36
N VAL A 32 -8.99 9.18 -12.25
CA VAL A 32 -8.84 10.50 -12.87
C VAL A 32 -10.02 10.82 -13.79
N ILE A 33 -10.43 9.91 -14.68
CA ILE A 33 -11.56 10.12 -15.59
C ILE A 33 -12.83 10.42 -14.78
N VAL A 34 -13.15 9.58 -13.80
CA VAL A 34 -14.36 9.77 -12.98
C VAL A 34 -14.26 11.05 -12.14
N GLY A 35 -13.07 11.38 -11.62
CA GLY A 35 -12.85 12.61 -10.87
C GLY A 35 -12.99 13.89 -11.69
N PHE A 36 -12.78 13.83 -13.01
CA PHE A 36 -13.09 14.94 -13.91
C PHE A 36 -14.59 15.06 -14.24
N MET A 37 -15.37 14.01 -14.02
CA MET A 37 -16.80 13.95 -14.34
C MET A 37 -17.70 14.30 -13.16
N GLN A 38 -17.17 14.32 -11.93
CA GLN A 38 -17.95 14.66 -10.74
C GLN A 38 -17.08 15.25 -9.63
N ASP A 39 -17.69 16.10 -8.81
CA ASP A 39 -17.12 16.61 -7.57
C ASP A 39 -18.04 16.41 -6.36
N THR A 40 -19.12 15.63 -6.52
CA THR A 40 -20.15 15.34 -5.51
C THR A 40 -19.62 14.63 -4.27
N ILE A 41 -18.63 13.75 -4.44
CA ILE A 41 -17.93 13.10 -3.33
C ILE A 41 -16.47 13.54 -3.28
N PRO A 42 -15.83 13.59 -2.10
CA PRO A 42 -14.42 13.88 -1.98
C PRO A 42 -13.56 12.94 -2.82
N SER A 43 -12.51 13.48 -3.43
CA SER A 43 -11.59 12.71 -4.25
C SER A 43 -10.92 11.56 -3.49
N LEU A 44 -10.65 11.76 -2.20
CA LEU A 44 -10.16 10.70 -1.31
C LEU A 44 -11.16 9.52 -1.22
N LEU A 45 -12.45 9.79 -1.05
CA LEU A 45 -13.49 8.74 -1.03
C LEU A 45 -13.61 8.07 -2.40
N LEU A 46 -13.60 8.84 -3.47
CA LEU A 46 -13.61 8.31 -4.84
C LEU A 46 -12.46 7.33 -5.07
N PHE A 47 -11.24 7.71 -4.68
CA PHE A 47 -10.06 6.86 -4.82
C PHE A 47 -10.25 5.51 -4.15
N PHE A 48 -10.71 5.50 -2.89
CA PHE A 48 -10.92 4.25 -2.16
C PHE A 48 -12.06 3.40 -2.71
N LEU A 49 -13.11 4.02 -3.27
CA LEU A 49 -14.13 3.28 -4.01
C LEU A 49 -13.53 2.62 -5.26
N CYS A 50 -12.76 3.36 -6.07
CA CYS A 50 -12.08 2.81 -7.23
C CYS A 50 -11.10 1.68 -6.83
N ALA A 51 -10.30 1.86 -5.78
CA ALA A 51 -9.38 0.84 -5.28
C ALA A 51 -10.13 -0.44 -4.84
N THR A 52 -11.27 -0.27 -4.16
CA THR A 52 -12.12 -1.38 -3.70
C THR A 52 -12.71 -2.21 -4.84
N PHE A 53 -13.11 -1.57 -5.94
CA PHE A 53 -13.76 -2.27 -7.06
C PHE A 53 -12.80 -2.68 -8.17
N ILE A 54 -11.60 -2.13 -8.23
CA ILE A 54 -10.63 -2.38 -9.29
C ILE A 54 -9.39 -3.05 -8.72
N LEU A 55 -8.67 -2.32 -7.87
CA LEU A 55 -7.31 -2.69 -7.48
C LEU A 55 -7.28 -3.91 -6.56
N PHE A 56 -7.97 -3.84 -5.42
CA PHE A 56 -7.93 -4.93 -4.43
C PHE A 56 -8.45 -6.26 -5.00
N PRO A 57 -9.56 -6.29 -5.78
CA PRO A 57 -10.01 -7.53 -6.40
C PRO A 57 -9.03 -8.09 -7.43
N ILE A 58 -8.34 -7.23 -8.19
CA ILE A 58 -7.32 -7.68 -9.15
C ILE A 58 -6.13 -8.28 -8.42
N GLU A 59 -5.59 -7.62 -7.40
CA GLU A 59 -4.44 -8.10 -6.62
C GLU A 59 -4.74 -9.44 -5.93
N ILE A 60 -5.87 -9.51 -5.22
CA ILE A 60 -6.34 -10.75 -4.59
C ILE A 60 -6.63 -11.83 -5.63
N GLY A 61 -7.26 -11.47 -6.75
CA GLY A 61 -7.55 -12.39 -7.86
C GLY A 61 -6.29 -13.02 -8.45
N ILE A 62 -5.21 -12.25 -8.59
CA ILE A 62 -3.90 -12.75 -9.05
C ILE A 62 -3.33 -13.77 -8.06
N VAL A 63 -3.38 -13.47 -6.76
CA VAL A 63 -2.93 -14.40 -5.71
C VAL A 63 -3.78 -15.67 -5.71
N MET A 64 -5.10 -15.54 -5.83
CA MET A 64 -6.04 -16.65 -5.85
C MET A 64 -5.88 -17.55 -7.07
N TYR A 65 -5.66 -16.95 -8.25
CA TYR A 65 -5.37 -17.67 -9.47
C TYR A 65 -4.06 -18.45 -9.36
N ALA A 66 -3.00 -17.82 -8.83
CA ALA A 66 -1.73 -18.49 -8.59
C ALA A 66 -1.87 -19.63 -7.58
N SER A 67 -2.61 -19.41 -6.48
CA SER A 67 -2.85 -20.43 -5.46
C SER A 67 -3.61 -21.63 -6.02
N LYS A 68 -4.55 -21.41 -6.95
CA LYS A 68 -5.24 -22.51 -7.64
C LYS A 68 -4.27 -23.38 -8.44
N GLY A 69 -3.30 -22.76 -9.12
CA GLY A 69 -2.26 -23.50 -9.86
C GLY A 69 -1.26 -24.22 -8.96
N GLU A 70 -0.92 -23.64 -7.81
CA GLU A 70 0.15 -24.14 -6.91
C GLU A 70 -0.35 -25.16 -5.89
N TYR A 71 -1.57 -24.95 -5.38
CA TYR A 71 -2.16 -25.69 -4.27
C TYR A 71 -3.48 -26.39 -4.65
N GLY A 72 -3.95 -26.23 -5.90
CA GLY A 72 -5.16 -26.90 -6.41
C GLY A 72 -6.48 -26.26 -6.00
N ARG A 73 -6.46 -25.15 -5.23
CA ARG A 73 -7.66 -24.46 -4.74
C ARG A 73 -7.55 -22.94 -4.79
N CYS A 74 -8.67 -22.28 -5.00
CA CYS A 74 -8.78 -20.82 -4.98
C CYS A 74 -8.62 -20.32 -3.52
N SER A 75 -7.46 -19.80 -3.16
CA SER A 75 -7.11 -19.41 -1.77
C SER A 75 -6.02 -18.35 -1.75
N LEU A 76 -5.57 -17.92 -0.58
CA LEU A 76 -4.45 -16.98 -0.41
C LEU A 76 -3.13 -17.68 -0.06
N GLU A 77 -3.08 -19.01 -0.19
CA GLU A 77 -1.98 -19.84 0.30
C GLU A 77 -0.63 -19.46 -0.34
N SER A 78 -0.61 -19.01 -1.61
CA SER A 78 0.61 -18.53 -2.26
C SER A 78 1.26 -17.33 -1.56
N SER A 79 0.47 -16.45 -0.91
CA SER A 79 1.01 -15.34 -0.10
C SER A 79 1.70 -15.80 1.18
N PHE A 80 1.38 -17.01 1.65
CA PHE A 80 1.93 -17.61 2.87
C PHE A 80 2.97 -18.69 2.58
N SER A 81 3.42 -18.83 1.33
CA SER A 81 4.36 -19.88 0.90
C SER A 81 5.69 -19.90 1.67
N ARG A 82 6.11 -18.76 2.21
CA ARG A 82 7.29 -18.62 3.09
C ARG A 82 6.93 -18.34 4.55
N HIS A 83 5.68 -18.42 4.94
CA HIS A 83 5.25 -18.02 6.28
C HIS A 83 5.67 -19.05 7.34
N SER A 84 6.14 -18.55 8.46
CA SER A 84 6.48 -19.30 9.67
C SER A 84 5.72 -18.73 10.85
N GLU A 85 5.20 -19.62 11.70
CA GLU A 85 4.44 -19.22 12.87
C GLU A 85 5.31 -18.40 13.83
N MET A 86 4.71 -17.36 14.40
CA MET A 86 5.32 -16.52 15.43
C MET A 86 4.24 -16.11 16.42
N SER A 87 4.59 -16.05 17.70
CA SER A 87 3.68 -15.54 18.71
C SER A 87 3.27 -14.10 18.41
N TRP A 88 1.98 -13.81 18.56
CA TRP A 88 1.37 -12.54 18.18
C TRP A 88 2.00 -11.33 18.88
N TRP A 89 2.43 -11.45 20.14
CA TRP A 89 3.14 -10.40 20.86
C TRP A 89 4.49 -10.03 20.22
N ARG A 90 5.22 -11.01 19.66
CA ARG A 90 6.47 -10.73 18.94
C ARG A 90 6.19 -10.02 17.62
N ILE A 91 5.13 -10.42 16.92
CA ILE A 91 4.67 -9.75 15.71
C ILE A 91 4.34 -8.28 16.02
N LEU A 92 3.55 -8.03 17.07
CA LEU A 92 3.23 -6.68 17.53
C LEU A 92 4.47 -5.88 17.93
N LEU A 93 5.42 -6.50 18.64
CA LEU A 93 6.65 -5.83 19.05
C LEU A 93 7.48 -5.42 17.83
N TYR A 94 7.75 -6.33 16.89
CA TYR A 94 8.50 -6.00 15.67
C TYR A 94 7.79 -4.90 14.87
N GLY A 95 6.47 -5.04 14.64
CA GLY A 95 5.68 -4.05 13.91
C GLY A 95 5.71 -2.67 14.58
N SER A 96 5.60 -2.62 15.91
CA SER A 96 5.62 -1.37 16.68
C SER A 96 6.99 -0.70 16.70
N VAL A 97 8.07 -1.48 16.81
CA VAL A 97 9.45 -0.94 16.73
C VAL A 97 9.72 -0.36 15.34
N LEU A 98 9.30 -1.05 14.28
CA LEU A 98 9.41 -0.54 12.91
C LEU A 98 8.56 0.72 12.70
N PHE A 99 7.37 0.76 13.30
CA PHE A 99 6.51 1.95 13.27
C PHE A 99 7.18 3.15 13.97
N ALA A 100 7.79 2.94 15.15
CA ALA A 100 8.55 3.99 15.83
C ALA A 100 9.71 4.50 14.96
N PHE A 101 10.44 3.59 14.30
CA PHE A 101 11.46 3.94 13.32
C PHE A 101 10.90 4.79 12.17
N SER A 102 9.72 4.46 11.64
CA SER A 102 9.07 5.25 10.58
C SER A 102 8.80 6.70 11.01
N GLY A 103 8.49 6.92 12.30
CA GLY A 103 8.34 8.25 12.87
C GLY A 103 9.62 9.08 12.75
N ILE A 104 10.79 8.49 13.03
CA ILE A 104 12.10 9.14 12.89
C ILE A 104 12.40 9.45 11.41
N VAL A 105 12.09 8.51 10.52
CA VAL A 105 12.25 8.73 9.07
C VAL A 105 11.33 9.85 8.57
N SER A 106 10.12 9.98 9.12
CA SER A 106 9.16 11.02 8.71
C SER A 106 9.61 12.44 9.04
N VAL A 107 10.42 12.64 10.08
CA VAL A 107 10.96 13.97 10.44
C VAL A 107 12.26 14.29 9.72
N THR A 108 12.85 13.34 8.99
CA THR A 108 14.13 13.51 8.29
C THR A 108 13.99 13.42 6.78
N ILE A 109 13.52 12.28 6.26
CA ILE A 109 13.46 12.00 4.81
C ILE A 109 12.28 12.67 4.14
N ALA A 110 11.10 12.75 4.78
CA ALA A 110 9.94 13.36 4.15
C ALA A 110 10.14 14.87 3.83
N PRO A 111 10.69 15.70 4.74
CA PRO A 111 11.02 17.09 4.41
C PRO A 111 12.07 17.22 3.31
N LEU A 112 13.07 16.33 3.31
CA LEU A 112 14.11 16.31 2.28
C LEU A 112 13.52 15.98 0.90
N GLU A 113 12.67 14.95 0.82
CA GLU A 113 12.00 14.56 -0.42
C GLU A 113 11.09 15.69 -0.93
N ASN A 114 10.29 16.29 -0.05
CA ASN A 114 9.42 17.43 -0.40
C ASN A 114 10.24 18.58 -0.99
N ASN A 115 11.37 18.95 -0.38
CA ASN A 115 12.23 20.01 -0.89
C ASN A 115 12.88 19.65 -2.23
N LEU A 116 13.30 18.39 -2.39
CA LEU A 116 13.91 17.90 -3.62
C LEU A 116 12.95 17.94 -4.81
N PHE A 117 11.68 17.59 -4.59
CA PHE A 117 10.67 17.51 -5.65
C PHE A 117 9.74 18.72 -5.72
N ALA A 118 9.85 19.71 -4.82
CA ALA A 118 9.01 20.91 -4.80
C ALA A 118 8.87 21.59 -6.18
N PRO A 119 9.95 21.85 -6.95
CA PRO A 119 9.81 22.53 -8.25
C PRO A 119 8.93 21.78 -9.26
N ILE A 120 8.88 20.44 -9.17
CA ILE A 120 8.08 19.59 -10.06
C ILE A 120 6.66 19.46 -9.50
N SER A 121 6.55 19.19 -8.20
CA SER A 121 5.27 19.06 -7.51
C SER A 121 4.45 20.34 -7.61
N ASP A 122 5.07 21.52 -7.45
CA ASP A 122 4.40 22.82 -7.54
C ASP A 122 3.86 23.08 -8.95
N ARG A 123 4.63 22.74 -9.99
CA ARG A 123 4.17 22.85 -11.39
C ARG A 123 3.01 21.91 -11.67
N LEU A 124 3.05 20.69 -11.16
CA LEU A 124 1.94 19.76 -11.31
C LEU A 124 0.71 20.23 -10.54
N ALA A 125 0.88 20.78 -9.34
CA ALA A 125 -0.22 21.32 -8.55
C ALA A 125 -0.95 22.47 -9.26
N GLN A 126 -0.24 23.28 -10.06
CA GLN A 126 -0.86 24.36 -10.85
C GLN A 126 -1.77 23.88 -11.97
N ILE A 127 -1.51 22.69 -12.55
CA ILE A 127 -2.31 22.12 -13.63
C ILE A 127 -3.30 21.05 -13.15
N THR A 128 -3.14 20.57 -11.92
CA THR A 128 -4.01 19.55 -11.33
C THR A 128 -5.20 20.24 -10.67
N PRO A 129 -6.45 19.83 -10.98
CA PRO A 129 -7.61 20.40 -10.31
C PRO A 129 -7.51 20.23 -8.79
N ALA A 130 -7.88 21.28 -8.04
CA ALA A 130 -7.92 21.25 -6.57
C ALA A 130 -8.79 20.13 -6.00
N TYR A 131 -9.68 19.54 -6.81
CA TYR A 131 -10.42 18.34 -6.46
C TYR A 131 -9.52 17.18 -6.05
N PHE A 132 -8.40 16.96 -6.76
CA PHE A 132 -7.50 15.83 -6.52
C PHE A 132 -6.48 16.08 -5.39
N ASP A 133 -6.46 17.28 -4.81
CA ASP A 133 -5.58 17.61 -3.69
C ASP A 133 -6.19 17.11 -2.36
N TRP A 134 -5.69 15.97 -1.89
CA TRP A 134 -6.11 15.37 -0.62
C TRP A 134 -5.69 16.17 0.61
N SER A 135 -4.75 17.12 0.46
CA SER A 135 -4.29 17.99 1.54
C SER A 135 -5.15 19.24 1.72
N ASN A 136 -6.06 19.51 0.79
CA ASN A 136 -6.98 20.64 0.85
C ASN A 136 -8.13 20.38 1.85
N ILE A 137 -7.81 20.48 3.14
CA ILE A 137 -8.76 20.23 4.24
C ILE A 137 -9.94 21.20 4.20
N GLU A 138 -9.73 22.44 3.77
CA GLU A 138 -10.81 23.43 3.66
C GLU A 138 -11.85 23.03 2.62
N ARG A 139 -11.42 22.51 1.45
CA ARG A 139 -12.34 21.91 0.48
C ARG A 139 -13.03 20.67 1.06
N MET A 140 -12.31 19.82 1.78
CA MET A 140 -12.91 18.65 2.43
C MET A 140 -14.06 19.03 3.36
N LYS A 141 -13.88 20.07 4.20
CA LYS A 141 -14.90 20.56 5.14
C LYS A 141 -16.17 21.11 4.46
N GLN A 142 -16.12 21.44 3.17
CA GLN A 142 -17.29 21.94 2.42
C GLN A 142 -18.31 20.85 2.08
N TYR A 143 -17.93 19.57 2.15
CA TYR A 143 -18.83 18.46 1.85
C TYR A 143 -19.90 18.27 2.94
N PRO A 144 -21.09 17.74 2.61
CA PRO A 144 -22.11 17.42 3.61
C PRO A 144 -21.59 16.48 4.70
N LYS A 145 -22.03 16.68 5.94
CA LYS A 145 -21.56 15.91 7.12
C LYS A 145 -21.63 14.39 6.93
N GLY A 146 -22.68 13.89 6.29
CA GLY A 146 -22.82 12.46 5.99
C GLY A 146 -21.73 11.93 5.04
N ILE A 147 -21.38 12.71 4.02
CA ILE A 147 -20.31 12.37 3.07
C ILE A 147 -18.93 12.47 3.74
N LEU A 148 -18.72 13.46 4.60
CA LEU A 148 -17.50 13.58 5.41
C LEU A 148 -17.32 12.39 6.35
N LEU A 149 -18.37 11.98 7.06
CA LEU A 149 -18.36 10.81 7.91
C LEU A 149 -18.06 9.55 7.10
N LEU A 150 -18.74 9.35 5.97
CA LEU A 150 -18.50 8.22 5.07
C LEU A 150 -17.05 8.21 4.57
N THR A 151 -16.49 9.38 4.24
CA THR A 151 -15.09 9.51 3.82
C THR A 151 -14.14 9.11 4.94
N CYS A 152 -14.39 9.55 6.18
CA CYS A 152 -13.53 9.21 7.31
C CYS A 152 -13.61 7.73 7.68
N VAL A 153 -14.81 7.14 7.72
CA VAL A 153 -14.99 5.72 8.00
C VAL A 153 -14.42 4.86 6.87
N GLY A 154 -14.71 5.23 5.61
CA GLY A 154 -14.16 4.57 4.44
C GLY A 154 -12.64 4.64 4.41
N TYR A 155 -12.07 5.82 4.68
CA TYR A 155 -10.63 5.99 4.78
C TYR A 155 -10.05 5.12 5.90
N PHE A 156 -10.65 5.11 7.09
CA PHE A 156 -10.21 4.24 8.18
C PHE A 156 -10.23 2.76 7.78
N VAL A 157 -11.37 2.22 7.33
CA VAL A 157 -11.49 0.79 7.02
C VAL A 157 -10.57 0.41 5.85
N LEU A 158 -10.56 1.21 4.78
CA LEU A 158 -9.88 0.84 3.55
C LEU A 158 -8.38 1.17 3.58
N ASN A 159 -7.97 2.29 4.19
CA ASN A 159 -6.55 2.67 4.28
C ASN A 159 -5.84 1.98 5.44
N VAL A 160 -6.50 1.76 6.58
CA VAL A 160 -5.83 1.21 7.77
C VAL A 160 -5.83 -0.31 7.77
N ILE A 161 -6.86 -0.95 7.20
CA ILE A 161 -7.05 -2.39 7.33
C ILE A 161 -7.01 -3.07 5.95
N VAL A 162 -7.96 -2.79 5.08
CA VAL A 162 -8.14 -3.57 3.84
C VAL A 162 -6.96 -3.40 2.90
N GLY A 163 -6.59 -2.16 2.56
CA GLY A 163 -5.46 -1.84 1.67
C GLY A 163 -4.16 -2.47 2.15
N PRO A 164 -3.70 -2.19 3.38
CA PRO A 164 -2.49 -2.80 3.93
C PRO A 164 -2.50 -4.33 3.90
N ILE A 165 -3.60 -4.99 4.27
CA ILE A 165 -3.67 -6.45 4.23
C ILE A 165 -3.53 -6.96 2.79
N VAL A 166 -4.28 -6.39 1.84
CA VAL A 166 -4.24 -6.80 0.43
C VAL A 166 -2.84 -6.57 -0.16
N GLU A 167 -2.27 -5.39 0.06
CA GLU A 167 -0.95 -5.02 -0.45
C GLU A 167 0.15 -5.89 0.16
N GLU A 168 0.12 -6.18 1.47
CA GLU A 168 1.13 -7.05 2.09
C GLU A 168 1.01 -8.51 1.62
N LEU A 169 -0.21 -9.02 1.44
CA LEU A 169 -0.44 -10.34 0.85
C LEU A 169 0.11 -10.41 -0.59
N PHE A 170 -0.12 -9.37 -1.38
CA PHE A 170 0.30 -9.30 -2.77
C PHE A 170 1.81 -9.06 -2.90
N PHE A 171 2.35 -7.99 -2.34
CA PHE A 171 3.76 -7.61 -2.48
C PHE A 171 4.69 -8.48 -1.63
N ARG A 172 4.50 -8.52 -0.30
CA ARG A 172 5.45 -9.15 0.64
C ARG A 172 5.26 -10.66 0.73
N GLY A 173 4.02 -11.12 0.63
CA GLY A 173 3.70 -12.53 0.54
C GLY A 173 4.00 -13.10 -0.85
N TYR A 174 3.14 -12.80 -1.82
CA TYR A 174 3.15 -13.45 -3.12
C TYR A 174 4.34 -13.04 -3.99
N LEU A 175 4.46 -11.76 -4.37
CA LEU A 175 5.47 -11.31 -5.33
C LEU A 175 6.90 -11.54 -4.83
N THR A 176 7.16 -11.23 -3.55
CA THR A 176 8.50 -11.46 -2.95
C THR A 176 8.89 -12.94 -2.98
N ALA A 177 7.95 -13.85 -2.68
CA ALA A 177 8.22 -15.29 -2.79
C ALA A 177 8.53 -15.71 -4.25
N LYS A 178 7.80 -15.13 -5.23
CA LYS A 178 7.97 -15.42 -6.66
C LYS A 178 9.29 -14.96 -7.28
N ILE A 179 9.98 -14.03 -6.63
CA ILE A 179 11.30 -13.57 -7.04
C ILE A 179 12.40 -13.91 -6.03
N SER A 180 12.15 -14.89 -5.16
CA SER A 180 13.08 -15.34 -4.12
C SER A 180 14.46 -15.79 -4.62
N ARG A 181 14.61 -16.07 -5.93
CA ARG A 181 15.91 -16.31 -6.58
C ARG A 181 16.92 -15.16 -6.42
N PHE A 182 16.46 -13.95 -6.13
CA PHE A 182 17.32 -12.79 -5.85
C PHE A 182 17.74 -12.71 -4.37
N GLY A 183 17.38 -13.68 -3.53
CA GLY A 183 17.77 -13.73 -2.13
C GLY A 183 17.37 -12.48 -1.37
N ASP A 184 18.32 -11.86 -0.69
CA ASP A 184 18.11 -10.64 0.11
C ASP A 184 17.83 -9.38 -0.72
N LEU A 185 18.02 -9.43 -2.04
CA LEU A 185 17.62 -8.34 -2.93
C LEU A 185 16.12 -8.40 -3.27
N ALA A 186 15.42 -9.53 -3.04
CA ALA A 186 14.00 -9.63 -3.35
C ALA A 186 13.14 -8.60 -2.57
N PRO A 187 13.29 -8.44 -1.23
CA PRO A 187 12.56 -7.40 -0.50
C PRO A 187 12.87 -5.98 -0.98
N LEU A 188 14.10 -5.71 -1.42
CA LEU A 188 14.49 -4.41 -1.97
C LEU A 188 13.77 -4.12 -3.29
N ILE A 189 13.83 -5.05 -4.24
CA ILE A 189 13.16 -4.94 -5.55
C ILE A 189 11.66 -4.70 -5.34
N ILE A 190 11.01 -5.52 -4.50
CA ILE A 190 9.58 -5.39 -4.22
C ILE A 190 9.25 -4.08 -3.52
N THR A 191 10.09 -3.59 -2.61
CA THR A 191 9.83 -2.31 -1.93
C THR A 191 9.93 -1.12 -2.90
N ILE A 192 10.89 -1.14 -3.83
CA ILE A 192 10.99 -0.11 -4.87
C ILE A 192 9.73 -0.15 -5.75
N LEU A 193 9.32 -1.33 -6.21
CA LEU A 193 8.12 -1.47 -7.04
C LEU A 193 6.83 -1.09 -6.29
N PHE A 194 6.69 -1.49 -5.03
CA PHE A 194 5.61 -1.08 -4.15
C PHE A 194 5.56 0.44 -4.01
N SER A 195 6.70 1.11 -3.89
CA SER A 195 6.73 2.56 -3.83
C SER A 195 6.24 3.18 -5.13
N LEU A 196 6.84 2.79 -6.26
CA LEU A 196 6.52 3.32 -7.59
C LEU A 196 5.07 3.02 -8.00
N TYR A 197 4.46 1.97 -7.47
CA TYR A 197 3.08 1.58 -7.70
C TYR A 197 2.05 2.66 -7.29
N HIS A 198 2.41 3.59 -6.40
CA HIS A 198 1.52 4.65 -5.90
C HIS A 198 1.47 5.86 -6.84
N PHE A 199 0.92 5.68 -8.03
CA PHE A 199 0.81 6.76 -9.04
C PHE A 199 0.00 7.97 -8.56
N TRP A 200 -0.91 7.79 -7.59
CA TRP A 200 -1.71 8.85 -6.98
C TRP A 200 -0.94 9.72 -5.96
N LEU A 201 0.25 9.30 -5.53
CA LEU A 201 1.11 10.04 -4.60
C LEU A 201 2.58 9.97 -5.06
N PRO A 202 2.92 10.46 -6.26
CA PRO A 202 4.21 10.15 -6.90
C PRO A 202 5.44 10.76 -6.21
N PHE A 203 5.27 11.71 -5.29
CA PHE A 203 6.36 12.42 -4.59
C PHE A 203 6.61 11.97 -3.14
N ASN A 204 6.21 10.74 -2.80
CA ASN A 204 6.49 10.13 -1.50
C ASN A 204 7.30 8.83 -1.65
N ASN A 205 8.09 8.71 -2.72
CA ASN A 205 8.71 7.47 -3.12
C ASN A 205 9.95 7.14 -2.26
N LEU A 206 10.85 8.10 -2.08
CA LEU A 206 12.04 7.94 -1.25
C LEU A 206 11.65 7.70 0.21
N PHE A 207 10.67 8.45 0.71
CA PHE A 207 10.11 8.25 2.04
C PHE A 207 9.53 6.84 2.20
N ARG A 208 8.67 6.38 1.28
CA ARG A 208 8.10 5.03 1.34
C ARG A 208 9.18 3.95 1.28
N ILE A 209 10.18 4.07 0.42
CA ILE A 209 11.29 3.10 0.35
C ILE A 209 12.04 3.06 1.69
N ALA A 210 12.40 4.22 2.25
CA ALA A 210 13.14 4.30 3.52
C ALA A 210 12.35 3.70 4.70
N VAL A 211 11.03 3.89 4.72
CA VAL A 211 10.13 3.39 5.77
C VAL A 211 9.84 1.90 5.61
N PHE A 212 9.50 1.43 4.41
CA PHE A 212 9.04 0.07 4.18
C PHE A 212 10.16 -0.94 3.94
N LEU A 213 11.36 -0.52 3.51
CA LEU A 213 12.46 -1.46 3.27
C LEU A 213 12.89 -2.20 4.54
N PRO A 214 13.09 -1.54 5.70
CA PRO A 214 13.40 -2.23 6.94
C PRO A 214 12.30 -3.22 7.35
N ALA A 215 11.03 -2.84 7.22
CA ALA A 215 9.91 -3.71 7.54
C ALA A 215 9.86 -4.94 6.61
N ALA A 216 10.07 -4.75 5.31
CA ALA A 216 10.14 -5.83 4.33
C ALA A 216 11.32 -6.78 4.61
N LEU A 217 12.49 -6.25 4.96
CA LEU A 217 13.66 -7.05 5.33
C LEU A 217 13.42 -7.86 6.61
N VAL A 218 12.82 -7.25 7.65
CA VAL A 218 12.49 -7.97 8.89
C VAL A 218 11.47 -9.06 8.62
N ALA A 219 10.38 -8.77 7.92
CA ALA A 219 9.36 -9.76 7.55
C ALA A 219 9.96 -10.91 6.71
N TRP A 220 10.89 -10.61 5.79
CA TRP A 220 11.62 -11.59 4.99
C TRP A 220 12.52 -12.48 5.83
N LYS A 221 13.37 -11.89 6.68
CA LYS A 221 14.30 -12.64 7.55
C LYS A 221 13.58 -13.47 8.60
N LYS A 222 12.42 -12.98 9.07
CA LYS A 222 11.56 -13.69 10.02
C LYS A 222 10.56 -14.62 9.34
N ASN A 223 10.51 -14.64 8.00
CA ASN A 223 9.55 -15.45 7.25
C ASN A 223 8.11 -15.23 7.79
N ASN A 224 7.73 -13.99 8.09
CA ASN A 224 6.44 -13.69 8.70
C ASN A 224 5.90 -12.34 8.23
N ILE A 225 4.93 -12.39 7.30
CA ILE A 225 4.31 -11.20 6.71
C ILE A 225 3.39 -10.44 7.69
N TYR A 226 2.97 -11.06 8.80
CA TYR A 226 2.13 -10.34 9.77
C TYR A 226 2.90 -9.20 10.45
N ILE A 227 4.23 -9.28 10.51
CA ILE A 227 5.07 -8.17 11.00
C ILE A 227 4.86 -6.94 10.12
N SER A 228 4.93 -7.10 8.79
CA SER A 228 4.76 -5.99 7.86
C SER A 228 3.32 -5.52 7.78
N ILE A 229 2.32 -6.41 7.92
CA ILE A 229 0.90 -6.03 8.04
C ILE A 229 0.68 -5.13 9.25
N VAL A 230 1.11 -5.55 10.46
CA VAL A 230 0.92 -4.73 11.66
C VAL A 230 1.61 -3.37 11.50
N PHE A 231 2.85 -3.36 11.04
CA PHE A 231 3.59 -2.13 10.76
C PHE A 231 2.84 -1.20 9.80
N HIS A 232 2.37 -1.73 8.67
CA HIS A 232 1.68 -0.97 7.64
C HIS A 232 0.35 -0.40 8.16
N CYS A 233 -0.45 -1.23 8.86
CA CYS A 233 -1.67 -0.77 9.50
C CYS A 233 -1.40 0.36 10.51
N LEU A 234 -0.34 0.29 11.30
CA LEU A 234 0.02 1.34 12.26
C LEU A 234 0.42 2.66 11.55
N CYS A 235 1.23 2.58 10.49
CA CYS A 235 1.59 3.75 9.68
C CYS A 235 0.35 4.45 9.11
N ASN A 236 -0.58 3.66 8.55
CA ASN A 236 -1.79 4.20 7.94
C ASN A 236 -2.81 4.65 8.99
N LEU A 237 -2.85 4.03 10.16
CA LEU A 237 -3.65 4.49 11.29
C LEU A 237 -3.25 5.90 11.71
N LEU A 238 -1.93 6.17 11.81
CA LEU A 238 -1.44 7.49 12.19
C LEU A 238 -1.83 8.57 11.18
N SER A 239 -1.66 8.31 9.87
CA SER A 239 -2.05 9.28 8.83
C SER A 239 -3.56 9.48 8.79
N THR A 240 -4.36 8.42 8.93
CA THR A 240 -5.82 8.51 8.98
C THR A 240 -6.32 9.27 10.22
N VAL A 241 -5.77 9.02 11.41
CA VAL A 241 -6.14 9.77 12.62
C VAL A 241 -5.81 11.25 12.48
N ARG A 242 -4.65 11.59 11.92
CA ARG A 242 -4.26 12.99 11.64
C ARG A 242 -5.24 13.68 10.69
N PHE A 243 -5.65 12.98 9.63
CA PHE A 243 -6.64 13.48 8.69
C PHE A 243 -8.01 13.69 9.34
N ILE A 244 -8.51 12.72 10.11
CA ILE A 244 -9.80 12.86 10.81
C ILE A 244 -9.75 14.03 11.79
N ALA A 245 -8.65 14.17 12.53
CA ALA A 245 -8.44 15.29 13.45
C ALA A 245 -8.42 16.64 12.71
N SER A 246 -7.78 16.76 11.55
CA SER A 246 -7.75 18.03 10.80
C SER A 246 -9.12 18.41 10.24
N VAL A 247 -9.97 17.43 9.91
CA VAL A 247 -11.32 17.69 9.40
C VAL A 247 -12.30 18.10 10.51
N TYR A 248 -12.20 17.52 11.71
CA TYR A 248 -13.19 17.74 12.79
C TYR A 248 -12.73 18.66 13.94
N CYS A 249 -11.42 18.80 14.16
CA CYS A 249 -10.88 19.55 15.30
C CYS A 249 -10.14 20.83 14.89
N GLY A 250 -9.82 21.00 13.60
CA GLY A 250 -9.29 22.25 13.04
C GLY A 250 -10.36 23.05 12.33
#